data_AF-A0AA88DMX7-F1
#
_entry.id   AF-A0AA88DMX7-F1
#
_cell.length_a   1.000
_cell.length_b   1.000
_cell.length_c   1.000
_cell.angle_alpha   90.00
_cell.angle_beta   90.00
_cell.angle_gamma   90.00
#
_symmetry.space_group_name_H-M   'P 1'
#
loop_
_entity.id
_entity.type
_entity.pdbx_description
1 polymer ?
#
loop_
_entity_poly.entity_id
_entity_poly.type
_entity_poly.pdbx_seq_one_letter_code
_entity_poly.pdbx_strand_id
1 'polypeptide(L)'
;MYFQPLCLWENSSGVLLEADFVSQFSFMIHTDDWAPGDGIAFFLTKPPFRLPKVTDGSCVGLVTYEEKANSSANPFVTVEFDTFKNFFDPRDLQEHVGINVNSMVSRATAPWSCNLKSWPKIFGIKEEF
;
A
#
# COMPACT_ATOMS: atom_id res chain seq x y z
N MET A 1 -1.63 -11.80 4.83
CA MET A 1 -0.22 -12.14 4.58
C MET A 1 -0.14 -13.53 3.97
N TYR A 2 0.78 -13.77 3.04
CA TYR A 2 0.99 -15.12 2.49
C TYR A 2 1.53 -16.05 3.59
N PHE A 3 1.07 -17.30 3.61
CA PHE A 3 1.29 -18.21 4.75
C PHE A 3 2.72 -18.74 4.86
N GLN A 4 3.49 -18.68 3.77
CA GLN A 4 4.87 -19.16 3.72
C GLN A 4 5.84 -17.99 3.51
N PRO A 5 6.91 -17.87 4.30
CA PRO A 5 7.94 -16.85 4.05
C PRO A 5 8.57 -16.99 2.66
N LEU A 6 8.82 -15.87 2.01
CA LEU A 6 9.55 -15.79 0.74
C LEU A 6 11.02 -15.45 1.03
N CYS A 7 11.96 -16.24 0.50
CA CYS A 7 13.38 -15.91 0.53
C CYS A 7 13.68 -14.90 -0.59
N LEU A 8 13.77 -13.62 -0.25
CA LEU A 8 14.04 -12.56 -1.23
C LEU A 8 15.53 -12.41 -1.54
N TRP A 9 16.39 -12.76 -0.59
CA TRP A 9 17.83 -12.77 -0.77
C TRP A 9 18.51 -13.66 0.28
N GLU A 10 19.69 -14.17 -0.03
CA GLU A 10 20.59 -14.81 0.93
C GLU A 10 22.05 -14.41 0.70
N ASN A 11 22.86 -14.44 1.75
CA ASN A 11 24.30 -14.18 1.67
C ASN A 11 25.09 -15.11 2.61
N SER A 12 24.62 -16.35 2.76
CA SER A 12 25.16 -17.34 3.71
C SER A 12 26.59 -17.79 3.35
N SER A 13 26.96 -17.71 2.07
CA SER A 13 28.24 -18.13 1.50
C SER A 13 29.22 -16.98 1.21
N GLY A 14 28.83 -15.73 1.50
CA GLY A 14 29.56 -14.53 1.07
C GLY A 14 29.28 -14.10 -0.37
N VAL A 15 28.41 -14.84 -1.08
CA VAL A 15 27.83 -14.43 -2.37
C VAL A 15 26.38 -14.02 -2.14
N LEU A 16 26.05 -12.79 -2.52
CA LEU A 16 24.67 -12.31 -2.50
C LEU A 16 23.87 -12.97 -3.62
N LEU A 17 22.82 -13.70 -3.24
CA LEU A 17 21.83 -14.26 -4.14
C LEU A 17 20.53 -13.48 -3.95
N GLU A 18 20.01 -12.89 -5.02
CA GLU A 18 18.78 -12.11 -5.02
C GLU A 18 17.69 -12.87 -5.79
N ALA A 19 16.44 -12.75 -5.34
CA ALA A 19 15.30 -13.33 -6.02
C ALA A 19 14.61 -12.29 -6.92
N ASP A 20 14.33 -12.69 -8.15
CA ASP A 20 13.38 -12.01 -9.00
C ASP A 20 11.95 -12.49 -8.67
N PHE A 21 10.99 -11.57 -8.62
CA PHE A 21 9.59 -11.94 -8.43
C PHE A 21 8.65 -11.07 -9.26
N VAL A 22 7.49 -11.64 -9.59
CA VAL A 22 6.37 -10.95 -10.23
C VAL A 22 5.11 -11.29 -9.45
N SER A 23 4.33 -10.27 -9.11
CA SER A 23 3.00 -10.42 -8.51
C SER A 23 1.97 -9.80 -9.45
N GLN A 24 0.86 -10.49 -9.65
CA GLN A 24 -0.28 -9.99 -10.41
C GLN A 24 -1.52 -10.12 -9.54
N PHE A 25 -2.23 -9.03 -9.38
CA PHE A 25 -3.47 -8.97 -8.64
C PHE A 25 -4.42 -7.98 -9.31
N SER A 26 -5.71 -8.13 -9.04
CA SER A 26 -6.74 -7.19 -9.45
C SER A 26 -7.49 -6.78 -8.20
N PHE A 27 -7.81 -5.50 -8.11
CA PHE A 27 -8.52 -4.93 -6.98
C PHE A 27 -9.50 -3.87 -7.49
N MET A 28 -10.44 -3.51 -6.63
CA MET A 28 -11.42 -2.47 -6.87
C MET A 28 -11.51 -1.60 -5.63
N ILE A 29 -11.51 -0.30 -5.82
CA ILE A 29 -11.81 0.67 -4.77
C ILE A 29 -13.09 1.39 -5.21
N HIS A 30 -14.10 1.33 -4.35
CA HIS A 30 -15.36 2.02 -4.53
C HIS A 30 -15.64 2.85 -3.28
N THR A 31 -16.11 4.07 -3.46
CA THR A 31 -16.57 4.92 -2.37
C THR A 31 -17.81 5.69 -2.80
N ASP A 32 -18.72 5.89 -1.85
CA ASP A 32 -19.81 6.87 -1.96
C ASP A 32 -19.43 8.22 -1.31
N ASP A 33 -18.24 8.30 -0.71
CA ASP A 33 -17.75 9.48 -0.01
C ASP A 33 -17.23 10.55 -1.00
N TRP A 34 -17.38 11.80 -0.60
CA TRP A 34 -16.82 12.94 -1.31
C TRP A 34 -15.29 12.98 -1.21
N ALA A 35 -14.74 12.44 -0.12
CA ALA A 35 -13.31 12.32 0.17
C ALA A 35 -12.88 10.84 0.36
N PRO A 36 -12.67 10.07 -0.72
CA PRO A 36 -12.19 8.68 -0.64
C PRO A 36 -10.88 8.57 0.13
N GLY A 37 -10.77 7.61 1.05
CA GLY A 37 -9.52 7.34 1.75
C GLY A 37 -9.50 6.02 2.52
N ASP A 38 -8.32 5.52 2.89
CA ASP A 38 -7.00 6.13 2.67
C ASP A 38 -6.16 5.46 1.55
N GLY A 39 -6.51 4.24 1.12
CA GLY A 39 -5.83 3.55 0.01
C GLY A 39 -5.58 2.08 0.27
N ILE A 40 -4.75 1.44 -0.58
CA ILE A 40 -4.33 0.05 -0.45
C ILE A 40 -2.85 -0.11 -0.78
N ALA A 41 -2.20 -1.09 -0.14
CA ALA A 41 -0.78 -1.36 -0.30
C ALA A 41 -0.48 -2.84 -0.59
N PHE A 42 0.40 -3.09 -1.56
CA PHE A 42 1.13 -4.36 -1.69
C PHE A 42 2.50 -4.19 -1.07
N PHE A 43 2.81 -4.95 -0.02
CA PHE A 43 4.03 -4.77 0.75
C PHE A 43 4.81 -6.07 0.97
N LEU A 44 6.12 -5.90 1.08
CA LEU A 44 7.07 -6.90 1.55
C LEU A 44 7.65 -6.42 2.88
N THR A 45 7.67 -7.29 3.88
CA THR A 45 8.21 -6.97 5.20
C THR A 45 8.89 -8.19 5.82
N LYS A 46 9.72 -7.95 6.82
CA LYS A 46 10.41 -9.00 7.56
C LYS A 46 9.46 -9.66 8.57
N PRO A 47 9.26 -10.99 8.53
CA PRO A 47 8.51 -11.69 9.57
C PRO A 47 9.25 -11.69 10.92
N PRO A 48 8.53 -11.67 12.06
CA PRO A 48 7.08 -11.51 12.16
C PRO A 48 6.67 -10.05 11.97
N PHE A 49 5.65 -9.80 11.15
CA PHE A 49 5.05 -8.48 11.04
C PHE A 49 4.24 -8.18 12.30
N ARG A 50 4.54 -7.07 12.97
CA ARG A 50 3.79 -6.61 14.15
C ARG A 50 2.75 -5.63 13.70
N LEU A 51 1.47 -5.98 13.87
CA LEU A 51 0.37 -5.06 13.56
C LEU A 51 0.55 -3.76 14.38
N PRO A 52 0.71 -2.60 13.72
CA PRO A 52 0.80 -1.32 14.42
C PRO A 52 -0.54 -1.00 15.10
N LYS A 53 -0.48 -0.31 16.23
CA LYS A 53 -1.66 0.27 16.87
C LYS A 53 -2.01 1.58 16.18
N VAL A 54 -2.56 1.48 14.97
CA VAL A 54 -2.94 2.64 14.16
C VAL A 54 -4.13 3.38 14.77
N THR A 55 -4.09 4.71 14.67
CA THR A 55 -5.15 5.63 15.11
C THR A 55 -5.86 6.31 13.95
N ASP A 56 -5.32 6.20 12.72
CA ASP A 56 -5.89 6.70 11.48
C ASP A 56 -5.48 5.80 10.30
N GLY A 57 -6.01 6.08 9.10
CA GLY A 57 -5.73 5.31 7.88
C GLY A 57 -4.59 5.84 7.02
N SER A 58 -3.98 6.97 7.35
CA SER A 58 -2.96 7.67 6.53
C SER A 58 -1.74 6.81 6.17
N CYS A 59 -1.46 5.79 6.98
CA CYS A 59 -0.33 4.88 6.78
C CYS A 59 -0.76 3.50 6.30
N VAL A 60 -1.98 3.35 5.79
CA VAL A 60 -2.58 2.13 5.20
C VAL A 60 -2.36 0.86 6.04
N GLY A 61 -2.32 1.01 7.37
CA GLY A 61 -2.13 -0.09 8.32
C GLY A 61 -0.69 -0.63 8.44
N LEU A 62 0.31 -0.02 7.79
CA LEU A 62 1.70 -0.50 7.82
C LEU A 62 2.49 0.01 9.03
N VAL A 63 2.26 1.26 9.43
CA VAL A 63 2.92 1.93 10.56
C VAL A 63 1.97 2.90 11.24
N THR A 64 2.34 3.42 12.42
CA THR A 64 1.61 4.54 13.02
C THR A 64 1.95 5.85 12.31
N TYR A 65 1.11 6.86 12.48
CA TYR A 65 1.34 8.20 11.93
C TYR A 65 2.66 8.82 12.41
N GLU A 66 3.10 8.54 13.63
CA GLU A 66 4.37 9.01 14.20
C GLU A 66 5.57 8.37 13.49
N GLU A 67 5.44 7.12 13.05
CA GLU A 67 6.49 6.33 12.39
C GLU A 67 6.49 6.49 10.87
N LYS A 68 5.54 7.25 10.30
CA LYS A 68 5.34 7.36 8.85
C LYS A 68 6.59 7.75 8.06
N ALA A 69 7.48 8.56 8.61
CA ALA A 69 8.69 9.00 7.90
C ALA A 69 9.88 8.06 8.08
N ASN A 70 9.82 7.19 9.09
CA ASN A 70 10.91 6.27 9.44
C ASN A 70 10.37 5.10 10.27
N SER A 71 10.05 4.01 9.59
CA SER A 71 9.64 2.76 10.22
C SER A 71 10.86 2.03 10.78
N SER A 72 10.93 1.97 12.10
CA SER A 72 11.97 1.19 12.80
C SER A 72 11.49 -0.19 13.24
N ALA A 73 10.20 -0.33 13.55
CA ALA A 73 9.62 -1.56 14.09
C ALA A 73 9.35 -2.62 13.00
N ASN A 74 8.92 -2.19 11.82
CA ASN A 74 8.60 -3.06 10.69
C ASN A 74 9.25 -2.49 9.41
N PRO A 75 10.47 -2.88 9.04
CA PRO A 75 11.02 -2.48 7.75
C PRO A 75 10.13 -3.04 6.63
N PHE A 76 9.84 -2.21 5.62
CA PHE A 76 8.99 -2.59 4.52
C PHE A 76 9.42 -1.94 3.20
N VAL A 77 9.09 -2.61 2.12
CA VAL A 77 8.97 -2.01 0.79
C VAL A 77 7.52 -2.17 0.38
N THR A 78 6.86 -1.10 -0.06
CA THR A 78 5.48 -1.18 -0.53
C THR A 78 5.28 -0.43 -1.85
N VAL A 79 4.32 -0.93 -2.62
CA VAL A 79 3.64 -0.18 -3.67
C VAL A 79 2.29 0.24 -3.09
N GLU A 80 2.09 1.54 -2.90
CA GLU A 80 0.83 2.12 -2.44
C GLU A 80 -0.02 2.58 -3.62
N PHE A 81 -1.34 2.47 -3.47
CA PHE A 81 -2.36 3.07 -4.32
C PHE A 81 -3.17 3.99 -3.41
N ASP A 82 -2.73 5.25 -3.36
CA ASP A 82 -3.22 6.27 -2.46
C ASP A 82 -4.41 7.00 -3.08
N THR A 83 -5.48 7.12 -2.31
CA THR A 83 -6.71 7.81 -2.73
C THR A 83 -6.99 9.06 -1.91
N PHE A 84 -6.21 9.33 -0.86
CA PHE A 84 -6.46 10.43 0.07
C PHE A 84 -5.19 11.23 0.33
N LYS A 85 -5.22 12.50 -0.05
CA LYS A 85 -4.11 13.41 0.17
C LYS A 85 -3.91 13.77 1.64
N ASN A 86 -2.87 13.22 2.24
CA ASN A 86 -2.25 13.64 3.48
C ASN A 86 -1.18 14.72 3.25
N PHE A 87 -0.70 15.34 4.34
CA PHE A 87 0.24 16.46 4.26
C PHE A 87 1.66 16.07 3.81
N PHE A 88 1.99 14.78 3.85
CA PHE A 88 3.29 14.24 3.48
C PHE A 88 3.34 13.69 2.05
N ASP A 89 2.22 13.76 1.33
CA ASP A 89 2.10 13.31 -0.05
C ASP A 89 2.62 14.34 -1.04
N PRO A 90 2.83 13.95 -2.32
CA PRO A 90 3.18 14.89 -3.37
C PRO A 90 2.17 16.04 -3.46
N ARG A 91 2.68 17.28 -3.36
CA ARG A 91 1.85 18.49 -3.31
C ARG A 91 0.99 18.68 -4.56
N ASP A 92 1.41 18.13 -5.69
CA ASP A 92 0.83 18.26 -7.02
C ASP A 92 -0.07 17.10 -7.44
N LEU A 93 -0.19 16.05 -6.61
CA LEU A 93 -1.06 14.88 -6.89
C LEU A 93 -2.22 14.83 -5.88
N GLN A 94 -3.38 14.33 -6.32
CA GLN A 94 -4.50 14.01 -5.42
C GLN A 94 -4.51 12.52 -5.11
N GLU A 95 -4.63 11.69 -6.14
CA GLU A 95 -4.44 10.24 -6.06
C GLU A 95 -3.13 9.86 -6.77
N HIS A 96 -2.36 8.96 -6.17
CA HIS A 96 -1.08 8.53 -6.72
C HIS A 96 -0.79 7.05 -6.47
N VAL A 97 0.08 6.51 -7.31
CA VAL A 97 0.80 5.27 -7.01
C VAL A 97 2.17 5.65 -6.48
N GLY A 98 2.59 5.01 -5.39
CA GLY A 98 3.86 5.30 -4.71
C GLY A 98 4.73 4.07 -4.52
N ILE A 99 6.06 4.27 -4.53
CA ILE A 99 7.04 3.29 -4.08
C ILE A 99 7.67 3.79 -2.79
N ASN A 100 7.53 2.99 -1.74
CA ASN A 100 7.84 3.38 -0.38
C ASN A 100 8.90 2.45 0.18
N VAL A 101 9.90 3.00 0.85
CA VAL A 101 11.01 2.23 1.43
C VAL A 101 11.19 2.67 2.88
N ASN A 102 10.74 1.84 3.82
CA ASN A 102 10.73 2.10 5.27
C ASN A 102 10.07 3.43 5.68
N SER A 103 9.23 4.00 4.82
CA SER A 103 8.59 5.30 5.00
C SER A 103 7.33 5.35 4.15
N MET A 104 6.24 5.87 4.69
CA MET A 104 5.04 6.25 3.95
C MET A 104 5.23 7.51 3.10
N VAL A 105 6.32 8.27 3.31
CA VAL A 105 6.75 9.27 2.32
C VAL A 105 7.35 8.53 1.13
N SER A 106 6.60 8.51 0.03
CA SER A 106 6.98 7.84 -1.21
C SER A 106 8.33 8.33 -1.77
N ARG A 107 9.20 7.40 -2.15
CA ARG A 107 10.49 7.66 -2.80
C ARG A 107 10.32 7.99 -4.28
N ALA A 108 9.30 7.44 -4.91
CA ALA A 108 8.89 7.73 -6.27
C ALA A 108 7.37 7.66 -6.36
N THR A 109 6.76 8.54 -7.14
CA THR A 109 5.31 8.60 -7.32
C THR A 109 4.94 8.80 -8.78
N ALA A 110 3.71 8.43 -9.12
CA ALA A 110 3.06 8.75 -10.38
C ALA A 110 1.59 9.09 -10.16
N PRO A 111 1.01 10.03 -10.94
CA PRO A 111 -0.42 10.30 -10.88
C PRO A 111 -1.22 9.04 -11.18
N TRP A 112 -2.28 8.80 -10.41
CA TRP A 112 -3.18 7.68 -10.64
C TRP A 112 -4.57 8.17 -11.02
N SER A 113 -4.93 8.01 -12.30
CA SER A 113 -6.28 8.34 -12.79
C SER A 113 -7.29 7.26 -12.41
N CYS A 114 -7.51 7.07 -11.11
CA CYS A 114 -8.54 6.17 -10.60
C CYS A 114 -9.92 6.82 -10.70
N ASN A 115 -10.91 6.02 -11.05
CA ASN A 115 -12.29 6.46 -11.07
C ASN A 115 -13.04 5.86 -9.88
N LEU A 116 -12.89 6.50 -8.73
CA LEU A 116 -13.42 6.01 -7.46
C LEU A 116 -14.96 6.15 -7.36
N LYS A 117 -15.54 7.05 -8.16
CA LYS A 117 -16.95 7.45 -8.08
C LYS A 117 -17.84 6.85 -9.17
N SER A 118 -17.29 6.49 -10.32
CA SER A 118 -18.08 5.88 -11.39
C SER A 118 -17.94 4.36 -11.35
N TRP A 119 -18.93 3.72 -10.73
CA TRP A 119 -19.26 2.36 -11.08
C TRP A 119 -20.18 2.38 -12.31
N PRO A 120 -19.94 1.60 -13.38
CA PRO A 120 -21.02 1.32 -14.30
C PRO A 120 -22.09 0.59 -13.48
N LYS A 121 -23.22 1.25 -13.21
CA LYS A 121 -24.40 0.58 -12.66
C LYS A 121 -24.66 -0.63 -13.56
N ILE A 122 -24.26 -1.82 -13.09
CA ILE A 122 -24.70 -3.07 -13.71
C ILE A 122 -26.16 -3.16 -13.31
N PHE A 123 -27.03 -2.54 -14.10
CA PHE A 123 -28.47 -2.69 -13.99
C PHE A 123 -28.78 -4.18 -14.20
N GLY A 124 -28.90 -4.96 -13.12
CA GLY A 124 -29.34 -6.36 -13.27
C GLY A 124 -29.07 -7.32 -12.13
N ILE A 125 -28.14 -7.07 -11.21
CA ILE A 125 -27.98 -7.96 -10.05
C ILE A 125 -28.90 -7.45 -8.94
N LYS A 126 -30.08 -8.07 -8.83
CA LYS A 126 -30.87 -8.00 -7.61
C LYS A 126 -30.09 -8.74 -6.54
N GLU A 127 -29.53 -8.03 -5.57
CA GLU A 127 -29.18 -8.63 -4.29
C GLU A 127 -30.50 -8.89 -3.55
N GLU A 128 -30.91 -10.16 -3.54
CA GLU A 128 -31.92 -10.65 -2.60
C GLU A 128 -31.21 -10.93 -1.28
N PHE A 129 -31.58 -10.19 -0.23
CA PHE A 129 -31.36 -10.56 1.17
C PHE A 129 -32.59 -11.31 1.69
#